data_AF-F1C785-F1
#
_entry.id   AF-F1C785-F1
#
_cell.length_a   1.000
_cell.length_b   1.000
_cell.length_c   1.000
_cell.angle_alpha   90.00
_cell.angle_beta   90.00
_cell.angle_gamma   90.00
#
_symmetry.space_group_name_H-M   'P 1'
#
loop_
_entity.id
_entity.type
_entity.pdbx_description
1 polymer ?
#
loop_
_entity_poly.entity_id
_entity_poly.type
_entity_poly.pdbx_seq_one_letter_code
_entity_poly.pdbx_strand_id
1 'polypeptide(L)'
;KYGVQVTDSPYVVASMGIMTRMGTPVLKKLAEGAEFVRCQHSLGRPLPLKAPLVNSWPCNPEKVLISHLPDSRQIMSFGSGYGGNSLLGKKCFALRIASRIAKDEGWLAEHMLILGITNPQGVKRYVAAAFPSACGKTNLAMMKPSLPGWKVECVGDDIAWMKFDHQGNLRAINPENGFFGVAPGTSVNTNPNAMETIVKNTIFTNIAETSDGGVYWEGMDQSLPAGVSITSWKNQPW
;
A
#
# COMPACT_ATOMS: atom_id res chain seq x y z
N LYS A 1 -10.95 4.53 11.90
CA LYS A 1 -12.11 4.80 11.00
C LYS A 1 -12.42 3.51 10.25
N TYR A 2 -13.66 3.31 9.80
CA TYR A 2 -14.09 2.09 9.10
C TYR A 2 -14.50 2.40 7.66
N GLY A 3 -14.48 1.38 6.79
CA GLY A 3 -14.91 1.47 5.41
C GLY A 3 -15.50 0.15 4.94
N VAL A 4 -16.40 0.22 3.97
CA VAL A 4 -16.95 -0.97 3.29
C VAL A 4 -16.65 -0.83 1.82
N GLN A 5 -15.86 -1.75 1.28
CA GLN A 5 -15.55 -1.82 -0.13
C GLN A 5 -16.31 -2.95 -0.81
N VAL A 6 -17.12 -2.59 -1.80
CA VAL A 6 -17.70 -3.55 -2.77
C VAL A 6 -16.83 -3.53 -4.02
N THR A 7 -16.46 -4.70 -4.50
CA THR A 7 -15.59 -4.88 -5.67
C THR A 7 -15.97 -6.15 -6.43
N ASP A 8 -15.84 -6.12 -7.75
CA ASP A 8 -15.99 -7.27 -8.64
C ASP A 8 -14.63 -7.96 -8.94
N SER A 9 -13.57 -7.60 -8.21
CA SER A 9 -12.20 -8.09 -8.41
C SER A 9 -11.69 -8.92 -7.22
N PRO A 10 -11.41 -10.22 -7.42
CA PRO A 10 -10.75 -11.05 -6.40
C PRO A 10 -9.34 -10.56 -6.03
N TYR A 11 -8.57 -10.03 -7.00
CA TYR A 11 -7.26 -9.43 -6.74
C TYR A 11 -7.36 -8.31 -5.70
N VAL A 12 -8.35 -7.42 -5.85
CA VAL A 12 -8.60 -6.33 -4.91
C VAL A 12 -8.93 -6.86 -3.52
N VAL A 13 -9.74 -7.93 -3.41
CA VAL A 13 -10.07 -8.55 -2.12
C VAL A 13 -8.82 -9.09 -1.43
N ALA A 14 -7.98 -9.84 -2.14
CA ALA A 14 -6.74 -10.41 -1.61
C ALA A 14 -5.76 -9.32 -1.15
N SER A 15 -5.52 -8.31 -1.99
CA SER A 15 -4.65 -7.18 -1.67
C SER A 15 -5.19 -6.32 -0.53
N MET A 16 -6.50 -6.10 -0.44
CA MET A 16 -7.10 -5.41 0.71
C MET A 16 -6.98 -6.23 2.00
N GLY A 17 -7.00 -7.56 1.92
CA GLY A 17 -6.72 -8.46 3.04
C GLY A 17 -5.29 -8.32 3.61
N ILE A 18 -4.32 -7.97 2.76
CA ILE A 18 -2.96 -7.62 3.18
C ILE A 18 -2.93 -6.18 3.72
N MET A 19 -3.42 -5.23 2.93
CA MET A 19 -3.22 -3.80 3.17
C MET A 19 -4.10 -3.19 4.26
N THR A 20 -5.16 -3.89 4.67
CA THR A 20 -6.09 -3.42 5.71
C THR A 20 -6.46 -4.53 6.68
N ARG A 21 -7.05 -4.16 7.83
CA ARG A 21 -7.71 -5.14 8.70
C ARG A 21 -9.14 -5.33 8.19
N MET A 22 -9.43 -6.50 7.61
CA MET A 22 -10.72 -6.85 7.01
C MET A 22 -11.38 -8.01 7.76
N GLY A 23 -12.71 -8.06 7.75
CA GLY A 23 -13.49 -9.24 8.17
C GLY A 23 -14.44 -9.01 9.34
N THR A 24 -14.86 -10.11 9.97
CA THR A 24 -15.91 -10.14 11.01
C THR A 24 -15.71 -9.16 12.18
N PRO A 25 -14.50 -8.95 12.73
CA PRO A 25 -14.32 -7.97 13.79
C PRO A 25 -14.74 -6.55 13.39
N VAL A 26 -14.52 -6.17 12.13
CA VAL A 26 -14.96 -4.86 11.60
C VAL A 26 -16.48 -4.86 11.39
N LEU A 27 -17.05 -5.95 10.87
CA LEU A 27 -18.51 -6.06 10.69
C LEU A 27 -19.28 -5.90 12.01
N LYS A 28 -18.76 -6.45 13.12
CA LYS A 28 -19.35 -6.26 14.45
C LYS A 28 -19.43 -4.77 14.83
N LYS A 29 -18.36 -4.01 14.56
CA LYS A 29 -18.34 -2.56 14.81
C LYS A 29 -19.33 -1.79 13.94
N LEU A 30 -19.50 -2.21 12.69
CA LEU A 30 -20.51 -1.62 11.80
C LEU A 30 -21.93 -1.93 12.27
N ALA A 31 -22.18 -3.15 12.75
CA ALA A 31 -23.48 -3.55 13.31
C ALA A 31 -23.82 -2.80 14.62
N GLU A 32 -22.81 -2.41 15.39
CA GLU A 32 -22.93 -1.53 16.57
C GLU A 32 -23.22 -0.05 16.19
N GLY A 33 -23.34 0.28 14.90
CA GLY A 33 -23.69 1.61 14.41
C GLY A 33 -22.50 2.50 14.09
N ALA A 34 -21.27 1.96 14.00
CA ALA A 34 -20.12 2.76 13.62
C ALA A 34 -20.26 3.32 12.19
N GLU A 35 -20.02 4.62 12.03
CA GLU A 35 -19.99 5.25 10.72
C GLU A 35 -18.82 4.72 9.87
N PHE A 36 -19.03 4.66 8.56
CA PHE A 36 -18.04 4.14 7.62
C PHE A 36 -18.03 4.91 6.30
N VAL A 37 -16.89 4.85 5.61
CA VAL A 37 -16.74 5.35 4.24
C VAL A 37 -17.23 4.29 3.25
N ARG A 38 -18.09 4.70 2.34
CA ARG A 38 -18.67 3.83 1.30
C ARG A 38 -17.74 3.79 0.11
N CYS A 39 -17.18 2.62 -0.19
CA CYS A 39 -16.22 2.44 -1.27
C CYS A 39 -16.83 1.51 -2.34
N GLN A 40 -17.09 2.04 -3.53
CA GLN A 40 -17.60 1.27 -4.66
C GLN A 40 -16.51 1.15 -5.71
N HIS A 41 -16.20 -0.07 -6.13
CA HIS A 41 -15.20 -0.36 -7.14
C HIS A 41 -15.75 -1.33 -8.18
N SER A 42 -15.49 -1.07 -9.47
CA SER A 42 -15.70 -2.05 -10.54
C SER A 42 -14.60 -1.97 -11.59
N LEU A 43 -14.17 -3.12 -12.08
CA LEU A 43 -13.25 -3.22 -13.24
C LEU A 43 -13.90 -2.73 -14.55
N GLY A 44 -15.23 -2.59 -14.58
CA GLY A 44 -15.96 -2.05 -15.72
C GLY A 44 -16.02 -2.98 -16.93
N ARG A 45 -15.98 -4.29 -16.69
CA ARG A 45 -15.96 -5.37 -17.70
C ARG A 45 -17.05 -6.41 -17.42
N PRO A 46 -18.34 -6.07 -17.60
CA PRO A 46 -19.43 -7.01 -17.37
C PRO A 46 -19.35 -8.21 -18.32
N LEU A 47 -19.89 -9.34 -17.87
CA LEU A 47 -20.07 -10.54 -18.67
C LEU A 47 -21.43 -10.51 -19.39
N PRO A 48 -21.55 -11.11 -20.59
CA PRO A 48 -20.46 -11.63 -21.42
C PRO A 48 -19.53 -10.52 -21.91
N LEU A 49 -18.24 -10.84 -22.09
CA LEU A 49 -17.23 -9.85 -22.48
C LEU A 49 -17.51 -9.30 -23.89
N LYS A 50 -17.43 -7.98 -24.03
CA LYS A 50 -17.59 -7.29 -25.33
C LYS A 50 -16.30 -7.24 -26.17
N ALA A 51 -15.16 -7.54 -25.55
CA ALA A 51 -13.84 -7.55 -26.17
C ALA A 51 -12.93 -8.54 -25.41
N PRO A 52 -11.87 -9.08 -26.06
CA PRO A 52 -10.91 -9.94 -25.38
C PRO A 52 -10.21 -9.19 -24.23
N LEU A 53 -9.74 -9.96 -23.25
CA LEU A 53 -8.86 -9.46 -22.20
C LEU A 53 -7.41 -9.53 -22.66
N VAL A 54 -6.60 -8.56 -22.25
CA VAL A 54 -5.14 -8.64 -22.33
C VAL A 54 -4.64 -9.21 -21.02
N ASN A 55 -3.81 -10.24 -21.06
CA ASN A 55 -3.19 -10.90 -19.89
C ASN A 55 -4.19 -11.31 -18.80
N SER A 56 -5.41 -11.72 -19.19
CA SER A 56 -6.50 -12.08 -18.26
C SER A 56 -6.82 -10.99 -17.23
N TRP A 57 -6.49 -9.73 -17.51
CA TRP A 57 -6.69 -8.60 -16.61
C TRP A 57 -7.91 -7.77 -17.06
N PRO A 58 -9.06 -7.85 -16.35
CA PRO A 58 -10.21 -7.03 -16.70
C PRO A 58 -9.96 -5.57 -16.31
N CYS A 59 -10.04 -4.67 -17.28
CA CYS A 59 -10.03 -3.24 -17.06
C CYS A 59 -10.78 -2.52 -18.20
N ASN A 60 -11.17 -1.26 -17.96
CA ASN A 60 -11.80 -0.38 -18.93
C ASN A 60 -11.04 0.96 -19.00
N PRO A 61 -9.88 0.99 -19.67
CA PRO A 61 -8.99 2.15 -19.68
C PRO A 61 -9.64 3.45 -20.17
N GLU A 62 -10.52 3.36 -21.19
CA GLU A 62 -11.21 4.50 -21.80
C GLU A 62 -12.18 5.20 -20.86
N LYS A 63 -12.64 4.52 -19.81
CA LYS A 63 -13.65 5.02 -18.86
C LYS A 63 -13.14 5.07 -17.43
N VAL A 64 -11.82 5.02 -17.23
CA VAL A 64 -11.24 5.10 -15.88
C VAL A 64 -11.68 6.39 -15.20
N LEU A 65 -12.32 6.26 -14.05
CA LEU A 65 -12.75 7.39 -13.24
C LEU A 65 -12.67 7.04 -11.75
N ILE A 66 -11.96 7.85 -10.98
CA ILE A 66 -11.81 7.69 -9.53
C ILE A 66 -12.32 8.97 -8.85
N SER A 67 -13.55 8.90 -8.34
CA SER A 67 -14.28 10.01 -7.74
C SER A 67 -14.28 9.93 -6.21
N HIS A 68 -14.17 11.10 -5.58
CA HIS A 68 -14.15 11.26 -4.13
C HIS A 68 -15.24 12.28 -3.75
N LEU A 69 -16.22 11.86 -2.96
CA LEU A 69 -17.34 12.70 -2.54
C LEU A 69 -17.27 12.85 -1.00
N PRO A 70 -16.43 13.76 -0.49
CA PRO A 70 -16.11 13.82 0.94
C PRO A 70 -17.32 14.11 1.83
N ASP A 71 -18.21 15.02 1.41
CA ASP A 71 -19.38 15.42 2.21
C ASP A 71 -20.36 14.26 2.43
N SER A 72 -20.38 13.30 1.50
CA SER A 72 -21.20 12.08 1.59
C SER A 72 -20.42 10.85 2.05
N ARG A 73 -19.11 11.00 2.32
CA ARG A 73 -18.17 9.92 2.66
C ARG A 73 -18.20 8.76 1.67
N GLN A 74 -18.16 9.08 0.38
CA GLN A 74 -18.16 8.09 -0.69
C GLN A 74 -16.91 8.15 -1.56
N ILE A 75 -16.48 6.97 -2.00
CA ILE A 75 -15.44 6.78 -3.01
C ILE A 75 -16.06 5.88 -4.08
N MET A 76 -15.96 6.31 -5.33
CA MET A 76 -16.43 5.53 -6.48
C MET A 76 -15.28 5.41 -7.47
N SER A 77 -14.90 4.19 -7.81
CA SER A 77 -13.82 3.90 -8.73
C SER A 77 -14.27 2.92 -9.81
N PHE A 78 -14.04 3.28 -11.07
CA PHE A 78 -14.45 2.49 -12.22
C PHE A 78 -13.30 2.30 -13.19
N GLY A 79 -13.20 1.12 -13.77
CA GLY A 79 -12.37 0.82 -14.94
C GLY A 79 -10.92 0.42 -14.66
N SER A 80 -10.41 0.56 -13.44
CA SER A 80 -9.00 0.23 -13.11
C SER A 80 -8.89 -0.71 -11.93
N GLY A 81 -8.29 -1.90 -12.15
CA GLY A 81 -7.99 -2.86 -11.10
C GLY A 81 -6.68 -2.60 -10.34
N TYR A 82 -5.94 -1.53 -10.65
CA TYR A 82 -4.55 -1.37 -10.22
C TYR A 82 -4.37 -0.47 -8.99
N GLY A 83 -3.67 -0.98 -7.98
CA GLY A 83 -3.09 -0.21 -6.87
C GLY A 83 -4.03 0.84 -6.26
N GLY A 84 -3.60 2.10 -6.22
CA GLY A 84 -4.34 3.19 -5.58
C GLY A 84 -5.71 3.51 -6.19
N ASN A 85 -6.00 3.00 -7.40
CA ASN A 85 -7.31 3.16 -8.04
C ASN A 85 -8.32 2.10 -7.55
N SER A 86 -7.84 0.94 -7.10
CA SER A 86 -8.71 -0.19 -6.76
C SER A 86 -8.65 -0.56 -5.27
N LEU A 87 -7.52 -0.37 -4.61
CA LEU A 87 -7.35 -0.53 -3.16
C LEU A 87 -7.84 0.76 -2.47
N LEU A 88 -9.17 0.93 -2.39
CA LEU A 88 -9.77 2.22 -2.03
C LEU A 88 -9.44 2.67 -0.60
N GLY A 89 -9.06 1.74 0.28
CA GLY A 89 -8.52 2.05 1.60
C GLY A 89 -7.21 2.85 1.57
N LYS A 90 -6.38 2.68 0.53
CA LYS A 90 -5.01 3.22 0.47
C LYS A 90 -4.98 4.73 0.23
N LYS A 91 -5.06 5.18 -1.03
CA LYS A 91 -4.96 6.61 -1.35
C LYS A 91 -6.30 7.34 -1.29
N CYS A 92 -7.34 6.71 -1.82
CA CYS A 92 -8.67 7.32 -1.92
C CYS A 92 -9.25 7.61 -0.53
N PHE A 93 -9.24 6.62 0.37
CA PHE A 93 -9.68 6.83 1.74
C PHE A 93 -8.58 7.48 2.57
N ALA A 94 -7.46 6.79 2.81
CA ALA A 94 -6.57 7.19 3.89
C ALA A 94 -5.78 8.49 3.67
N LEU A 95 -5.83 9.07 2.46
CA LEU A 95 -5.38 10.44 2.23
C LEU A 95 -6.52 11.37 1.81
N ARG A 96 -7.23 11.11 0.71
CA ARG A 96 -8.15 12.13 0.14
C ARG A 96 -9.40 12.36 0.99
N ILE A 97 -10.14 11.30 1.33
CA ILE A 97 -11.30 11.42 2.22
C ILE A 97 -10.85 11.72 3.65
N ALA A 98 -9.79 11.04 4.11
CA ALA A 98 -9.26 11.20 5.46
C ALA A 98 -8.78 12.63 5.74
N SER A 99 -8.09 13.30 4.82
CA SER A 99 -7.61 14.67 5.04
C SER A 99 -8.77 15.66 5.19
N ARG A 100 -9.88 15.44 4.47
CA ARG A 100 -11.08 16.27 4.64
C ARG A 100 -11.74 16.03 5.99
N ILE A 101 -11.87 14.78 6.41
CA ILE A 101 -12.35 14.42 7.76
C ILE A 101 -11.41 15.00 8.84
N ALA A 102 -10.10 14.91 8.62
CA ALA A 102 -9.07 15.38 9.54
C ALA A 102 -9.15 16.90 9.74
N LYS A 103 -9.37 17.66 8.66
CA LYS A 103 -9.66 19.09 8.72
C LYS A 103 -10.90 19.40 9.55
N ASP A 104 -11.97 18.61 9.44
CA ASP A 104 -13.22 18.86 10.15
C ASP A 104 -13.15 18.44 11.63
N GLU A 105 -12.32 17.44 11.96
CA GLU A 105 -12.24 16.84 13.30
C GLU A 105 -10.95 17.20 14.09
N GLY A 106 -10.11 18.09 13.55
CA GLY A 106 -8.91 18.59 14.22
C GLY A 106 -7.77 17.56 14.34
N TRP A 107 -7.48 16.84 13.25
CA TRP A 107 -6.32 15.94 13.14
C TRP A 107 -5.69 16.04 11.73
N LEU A 108 -4.66 15.24 11.43
CA LEU A 108 -3.89 15.29 10.17
C LEU A 108 -3.87 13.92 9.49
N ALA A 109 -4.05 13.88 8.17
CA ALA A 109 -3.95 12.67 7.36
C ALA A 109 -2.94 12.89 6.24
N GLU A 110 -1.73 12.35 6.42
CA GLU A 110 -0.56 12.79 5.67
C GLU A 110 0.12 11.65 4.90
N HIS A 111 0.73 12.01 3.77
CA HIS A 111 1.55 11.11 2.97
C HIS A 111 2.96 10.98 3.57
N MET A 112 3.02 10.38 4.76
CA MET A 112 4.23 10.27 5.56
C MET A 112 4.50 8.83 5.98
N LEU A 113 5.78 8.45 5.97
CA LEU A 113 6.24 7.30 6.77
C LEU A 113 6.23 7.65 8.26
N ILE A 114 6.27 6.63 9.12
CA ILE A 114 6.50 6.75 10.55
C ILE A 114 7.57 5.71 10.95
N LEU A 115 8.64 6.18 11.59
CA LEU A 115 9.68 5.31 12.13
C LEU A 115 10.00 5.66 13.59
N GLY A 116 10.45 4.68 14.33
CA GLY A 116 11.13 4.86 15.61
C GLY A 116 12.64 4.76 15.40
N ILE A 117 13.39 5.73 15.92
CA ILE A 117 14.85 5.72 15.92
C ILE A 117 15.36 5.72 17.35
N THR A 118 16.27 4.80 17.66
CA THR A 118 16.88 4.64 18.98
C THR A 118 18.38 4.91 18.87
N ASN A 119 18.89 5.82 19.70
CA ASN A 119 20.32 6.14 19.75
C ASN A 119 21.12 5.11 20.58
N PRO A 120 22.46 5.15 20.57
CA PRO A 120 23.31 4.21 21.33
C PRO A 120 23.10 4.24 22.86
N GLN A 121 22.49 5.31 23.40
CA GLN A 121 22.15 5.44 24.82
C GLN A 121 20.76 4.87 25.15
N GLY A 122 20.06 4.26 24.19
CA GLY A 122 18.73 3.66 24.38
C GLY A 122 17.57 4.66 24.33
N VAL A 123 17.80 5.92 23.98
CA VAL A 123 16.74 6.93 23.85
C VAL A 123 16.04 6.76 22.51
N LYS A 124 14.74 6.44 22.55
CA LYS A 124 13.90 6.28 21.37
C LYS A 124 13.08 7.55 21.08
N ARG A 125 13.04 7.95 19.81
CA ARG A 125 12.18 9.03 19.30
C ARG A 125 11.43 8.54 18.05
N TYR A 126 10.26 9.11 17.78
CA TYR A 126 9.51 8.83 16.56
C TYR A 126 9.59 10.01 15.61
N VAL A 127 9.70 9.71 14.32
CA VAL A 127 9.81 10.69 13.24
C VAL A 127 8.80 10.33 12.15
N ALA A 128 8.11 11.35 11.65
CA ALA A 128 7.32 11.27 10.42
C ALA A 128 8.02 12.04 9.30
N ALA A 129 8.00 11.51 8.07
CA ALA A 129 8.65 12.16 6.93
C ALA A 129 7.81 12.02 5.65
N ALA A 130 7.58 13.13 4.96
CA ALA A 130 6.87 13.18 3.68
C ALA A 130 7.87 13.33 2.54
N PHE A 131 7.96 12.33 1.67
CA PHE A 131 8.62 12.44 0.37
C PHE A 131 7.61 12.12 -0.74
N PRO A 132 7.79 12.64 -1.96
CA PRO A 132 6.99 12.22 -3.10
C PRO A 132 7.07 10.71 -3.37
N SER A 133 6.21 10.21 -4.27
CA SER A 133 6.28 8.81 -4.70
C SER A 133 7.65 8.49 -5.29
N ALA A 134 8.14 7.26 -5.06
CA ALA A 134 9.45 6.79 -5.51
C ALA A 134 10.68 7.59 -4.99
N CYS A 135 10.51 8.48 -4.01
CA CYS A 135 11.61 9.23 -3.39
C CYS A 135 12.12 8.60 -2.07
N GLY A 136 12.08 7.28 -1.93
CA GLY A 136 12.77 6.57 -0.84
C GLY A 136 12.09 6.50 0.53
N LYS A 137 10.77 6.72 0.63
CA LYS A 137 10.05 6.59 1.93
C LYS A 137 10.21 5.19 2.53
N THR A 138 9.96 4.14 1.75
CA THR A 138 10.08 2.74 2.23
C THR A 138 11.51 2.40 2.63
N ASN A 139 12.52 2.87 1.88
CA ASN A 139 13.92 2.69 2.25
C ASN A 139 14.25 3.35 3.60
N LEU A 140 13.77 4.58 3.85
CA LEU A 140 14.01 5.26 5.12
C LEU A 140 13.23 4.60 6.27
N ALA A 141 11.97 4.23 6.04
CA ALA A 141 11.12 3.61 7.06
C ALA A 141 11.62 2.24 7.53
N MET A 142 12.26 1.49 6.61
CA MET A 142 12.81 0.15 6.85
C MET A 142 14.34 0.15 6.86
N MET A 143 14.98 1.29 7.13
CA MET A 143 16.42 1.44 7.05
C MET A 143 17.15 0.45 7.98
N LYS A 144 18.22 -0.17 7.46
CA LYS A 144 19.28 -0.77 8.28
C LYS A 144 20.35 0.29 8.52
N PRO A 145 20.49 0.85 9.74
CA PRO A 145 21.44 1.93 9.97
C PRO A 145 22.88 1.49 9.72
N SER A 146 23.67 2.31 9.04
CA SER A 146 25.11 2.09 8.88
C SER A 146 25.92 2.55 10.10
N LEU A 147 25.35 3.44 10.92
CA LEU A 147 25.97 3.92 12.15
C LEU A 147 25.83 2.89 13.28
N PRO A 148 26.95 2.43 13.89
CA PRO A 148 26.89 1.48 15.00
C PRO A 148 26.08 1.99 16.20
N GLY A 149 25.35 1.10 16.85
CA GLY A 149 24.55 1.41 18.04
C GLY A 149 23.22 2.11 17.76
N TRP A 150 22.93 2.50 16.52
CA TRP A 150 21.62 3.04 16.13
C TRP A 150 20.68 1.92 15.69
N LYS A 151 19.39 2.06 16.04
CA LYS A 151 18.32 1.16 15.62
C LYS A 151 17.19 1.95 14.97
N VAL A 152 16.66 1.44 13.86
CA VAL A 152 15.44 1.95 13.21
C VAL A 152 14.38 0.86 13.23
N GLU A 153 13.14 1.23 13.54
CA GLU A 153 11.98 0.35 13.57
C GLU A 153 10.83 1.00 12.79
N CYS A 154 10.24 0.26 11.86
CA CYS A 154 9.15 0.75 11.01
C CYS A 154 7.81 0.69 11.75
N VAL A 155 7.05 1.79 11.72
CA VAL A 155 5.62 1.81 12.09
C VAL A 155 4.76 1.83 10.82
N GLY A 156 5.15 2.59 9.80
CA GLY A 156 4.53 2.62 8.48
C GLY A 156 5.43 3.34 7.47
N ASP A 157 5.23 3.09 6.17
CA ASP A 157 6.11 3.60 5.12
C ASP A 157 5.45 4.64 4.19
N ASP A 158 4.13 4.85 4.31
CA ASP A 158 3.39 5.60 3.31
C ASP A 158 2.34 6.55 3.91
N ILE A 159 1.56 6.15 4.92
CA ILE A 159 0.47 6.98 5.46
C ILE A 159 0.58 7.14 6.97
N ALA A 160 0.40 8.39 7.44
CA ALA A 160 0.32 8.73 8.85
C ALA A 160 -0.99 9.46 9.15
N TRP A 161 -1.74 8.96 10.14
CA TRP A 161 -2.83 9.74 10.76
C TRP A 161 -2.35 10.24 12.11
N MET A 162 -2.38 11.56 12.31
CA MET A 162 -1.77 12.20 13.47
C MET A 162 -2.76 13.11 14.20
N LYS A 163 -2.79 13.04 15.53
CA LYS A 163 -3.66 13.88 16.37
C LYS A 163 -2.95 14.25 17.67
N PHE A 164 -3.10 15.50 18.11
CA PHE A 164 -2.64 15.91 19.43
C PHE A 164 -3.49 15.23 20.52
N ASP A 165 -2.81 14.65 21.51
CA ASP A 165 -3.47 14.14 22.72
C ASP A 165 -3.70 15.25 23.76
N HIS A 166 -4.36 14.90 24.88
CA HIS A 166 -4.66 15.85 25.96
C HIS A 166 -3.41 16.42 26.66
N GLN A 167 -2.23 15.82 26.44
CA GLN A 167 -0.95 16.27 27.00
C GLN A 167 -0.16 17.13 25.99
N GLY A 168 -0.71 17.38 24.80
CA GLY A 168 -0.06 18.14 23.74
C GLY A 168 0.93 17.34 22.90
N ASN A 169 0.97 16.00 23.03
CA ASN A 169 1.83 15.16 22.19
C ASN A 169 1.14 14.86 20.86
N LEU A 170 1.84 15.02 19.74
CA LEU A 170 1.35 14.58 18.43
C LEU A 170 1.46 13.06 18.31
N ARG A 171 0.34 12.35 18.48
CA ARG A 171 0.27 10.89 18.35
C ARG A 171 0.03 10.50 16.91
N ALA A 172 0.77 9.53 16.40
CA ALA A 172 0.64 9.04 15.04
C ALA A 172 0.27 7.55 15.02
N ILE A 173 -0.57 7.16 14.06
CA ILE A 173 -0.82 5.75 13.71
C ILE A 173 -0.55 5.53 12.22
N ASN A 174 -0.10 4.33 11.88
CA ASN A 174 -0.18 3.82 10.52
C ASN A 174 -1.59 3.21 10.30
N PRO A 175 -2.44 3.80 9.45
CA PRO A 175 -3.77 3.26 9.20
C PRO A 175 -3.75 1.97 8.35
N GLU A 176 -2.62 1.63 7.72
CA GLU A 176 -2.44 0.45 6.87
C GLU A 176 -2.03 -0.80 7.68
N ASN A 177 -2.12 -1.96 7.05
CA ASN A 177 -1.76 -3.27 7.61
C ASN A 177 -0.69 -4.03 6.80
N GLY A 178 -0.15 -3.41 5.76
CA GLY A 178 0.89 -3.99 4.91
C GLY A 178 1.65 -2.91 4.16
N PHE A 179 2.58 -3.34 3.31
CA PHE A 179 3.40 -2.47 2.46
C PHE A 179 3.02 -2.69 0.99
N PHE A 180 2.77 -1.59 0.27
CA PHE A 180 2.55 -1.61 -1.18
C PHE A 180 3.68 -0.83 -1.85
N GLY A 181 4.87 -1.42 -1.79
CA GLY A 181 6.12 -0.81 -2.21
C GLY A 181 6.39 -0.94 -3.72
N VAL A 182 7.27 -0.07 -4.21
CA VAL A 182 7.83 -0.17 -5.57
C VAL A 182 8.92 -1.24 -5.54
N ALA A 183 8.82 -2.25 -6.42
CA ALA A 183 9.83 -3.31 -6.48
C ALA A 183 11.15 -2.86 -7.14
N PRO A 184 11.15 -2.28 -8.37
CA PRO A 184 12.39 -1.83 -9.01
C PRO A 184 13.27 -0.94 -8.12
N GLY A 185 14.57 -1.24 -8.08
CA GLY A 185 15.56 -0.60 -7.21
C GLY A 185 15.65 -1.15 -5.79
N THR A 186 14.76 -2.09 -5.40
CA THR A 186 14.87 -2.79 -4.11
C THR A 186 15.87 -3.92 -4.21
N SER A 187 16.93 -3.89 -3.40
CA SER A 187 17.94 -4.95 -3.29
C SER A 187 18.37 -5.14 -1.84
N VAL A 188 19.21 -6.15 -1.59
CA VAL A 188 19.85 -6.35 -0.29
C VAL A 188 20.70 -5.13 0.11
N ASN A 189 21.23 -4.40 -0.87
CA ASN A 189 22.02 -3.19 -0.62
C ASN A 189 21.14 -1.98 -0.29
N THR A 190 20.02 -1.81 -0.99
CA THR A 190 19.17 -0.61 -0.83
C THR A 190 18.12 -0.76 0.27
N ASN A 191 17.60 -1.97 0.50
CA ASN A 191 16.61 -2.26 1.53
C ASN A 191 16.56 -3.77 1.90
N PRO A 192 17.50 -4.26 2.72
CA PRO A 192 17.54 -5.67 3.10
C PRO A 192 16.31 -6.11 3.88
N ASN A 193 15.73 -5.24 4.72
CA ASN A 193 14.53 -5.56 5.48
C ASN A 193 13.30 -5.76 4.58
N ALA A 194 13.18 -4.98 3.49
CA ALA A 194 12.13 -5.22 2.50
C ALA A 194 12.34 -6.57 1.80
N MET A 195 13.58 -6.91 1.41
CA MET A 195 13.90 -8.21 0.81
C MET A 195 13.50 -9.37 1.71
N GLU A 196 13.78 -9.29 3.01
CA GLU A 196 13.36 -10.32 3.99
C GLU A 196 11.84 -10.38 4.15
N THR A 197 11.16 -9.24 4.07
CA THR A 197 9.70 -9.14 4.25
C THR A 197 8.94 -9.82 3.11
N ILE A 198 9.41 -9.68 1.87
CA ILE A 198 8.66 -10.09 0.67
C ILE A 198 8.80 -11.58 0.31
N VAL A 199 9.62 -12.35 1.04
CA VAL A 199 9.91 -13.77 0.73
C VAL A 199 8.68 -14.68 0.89
N LYS A 200 7.69 -14.30 1.70
CA LYS A 200 6.49 -15.11 1.93
C LYS A 200 5.23 -14.26 2.01
N ASN A 201 4.08 -14.86 1.69
CA ASN A 201 2.76 -14.23 1.79
C ASN A 201 2.66 -12.86 1.08
N THR A 202 3.38 -12.71 -0.03
CA THR A 202 3.47 -11.47 -0.80
C THR A 202 2.87 -11.67 -2.18
N ILE A 203 2.05 -10.71 -2.62
CA ILE A 203 1.53 -10.66 -3.98
C ILE A 203 2.37 -9.67 -4.76
N PHE A 204 3.05 -10.13 -5.80
CA PHE A 204 3.76 -9.27 -6.73
C PHE A 204 2.86 -8.89 -7.91
N THR A 205 3.09 -7.72 -8.51
CA THR A 205 2.32 -7.25 -9.67
C THR A 205 3.26 -6.54 -10.64
N ASN A 206 3.25 -6.96 -11.90
CA ASN A 206 4.07 -6.42 -12.99
C ASN A 206 5.59 -6.47 -12.72
N ILE A 207 6.07 -7.59 -12.21
CA ILE A 207 7.50 -7.92 -12.13
C ILE A 207 7.84 -9.01 -13.16
N ALA A 208 9.12 -9.33 -13.31
CA ALA A 208 9.55 -10.49 -14.08
C ALA A 208 9.57 -11.76 -13.23
N GLU A 209 9.43 -12.91 -13.87
CA GLU A 209 9.47 -14.24 -13.27
C GLU A 209 10.70 -15.00 -13.80
N THR A 210 11.42 -15.69 -12.93
CA THR A 210 12.56 -16.52 -13.31
C THR A 210 12.10 -17.97 -13.56
N SER A 211 12.81 -18.71 -14.42
CA SER A 211 12.43 -20.07 -14.81
C SER A 211 12.39 -21.11 -13.67
N ASP A 212 12.96 -20.78 -12.52
CA ASP A 212 12.92 -21.55 -11.28
C ASP A 212 11.78 -21.13 -10.32
N GLY A 213 10.87 -20.26 -10.77
CA GLY A 213 9.70 -19.80 -10.01
C GLY A 213 9.98 -18.64 -9.06
N GLY A 214 11.12 -17.98 -9.20
CA GLY A 214 11.48 -16.76 -8.48
C GLY A 214 10.97 -15.49 -9.14
N VAL A 215 11.42 -14.36 -8.60
CA VAL A 215 11.03 -13.01 -9.03
C VAL A 215 12.26 -12.21 -9.45
N TYR A 216 12.07 -11.29 -10.39
CA TYR A 216 13.13 -10.39 -10.83
C TYR A 216 12.61 -8.99 -11.16
N TRP A 217 13.46 -7.99 -10.96
CA TRP A 217 13.26 -6.59 -11.38
C TRP A 217 14.59 -5.88 -11.52
N GLU A 218 14.58 -4.74 -12.20
CA GLU A 218 15.76 -3.90 -12.38
C GLU A 218 16.29 -3.40 -11.03
N GLY A 219 17.59 -3.62 -10.78
CA GLY A 219 18.25 -3.18 -9.55
C GLY A 219 18.07 -4.10 -8.35
N MET A 220 17.69 -5.37 -8.54
CA MET A 220 17.65 -6.39 -7.46
C MET A 220 19.05 -6.83 -6.99
N ASP A 221 20.11 -6.47 -7.72
CA ASP A 221 21.54 -6.73 -7.44
C ASP A 221 21.85 -8.19 -7.04
N GLN A 222 21.18 -9.16 -7.67
CA GLN A 222 21.44 -10.58 -7.49
C GLN A 222 21.79 -11.21 -8.85
N SER A 223 22.94 -11.88 -8.93
CA SER A 223 23.30 -12.68 -10.09
C SER A 223 22.40 -13.91 -10.14
N LEU A 224 21.78 -14.17 -11.29
CA LEU A 224 21.02 -15.38 -11.50
C LEU A 224 21.94 -16.60 -11.65
N PRO A 225 21.56 -17.78 -11.13
CA PRO A 225 22.27 -19.02 -11.40
C PRO A 225 22.41 -19.29 -12.90
N ALA A 226 23.48 -19.97 -13.29
CA ALA A 226 23.70 -20.33 -14.69
C ALA A 226 22.52 -21.17 -15.23
N GLY A 227 21.98 -20.76 -16.38
CA GLY A 227 20.86 -21.45 -17.03
C GLY A 227 19.46 -21.02 -16.60
N VAL A 228 19.33 -20.10 -15.62
CA VAL A 228 18.04 -19.49 -15.27
C VAL A 228 17.69 -18.41 -16.29
N SER A 229 16.50 -18.49 -16.88
CA SER A 229 15.98 -17.49 -17.83
C SER A 229 14.91 -16.62 -17.17
N ILE A 230 14.61 -15.49 -17.80
CA ILE A 230 13.64 -14.50 -17.29
C ILE A 230 12.48 -14.37 -18.28
N THR A 231 11.26 -14.31 -17.74
CA THR A 231 10.06 -13.86 -18.45
C THR A 231 9.65 -12.50 -17.91
N SER A 232 9.61 -11.48 -18.77
CA SER A 232 9.22 -10.12 -18.39
C SER A 232 7.75 -10.04 -17.96
N TRP A 233 7.38 -8.93 -17.29
CA TRP A 233 6.00 -8.62 -16.93
C TRP A 233 5.02 -8.51 -18.12
N LYS A 234 5.54 -8.42 -19.35
CA LYS A 234 4.76 -8.48 -20.60
C LYS A 234 4.57 -9.90 -21.13
N ASN A 235 4.96 -10.90 -20.36
CA ASN A 235 4.95 -12.32 -20.73
C ASN A 235 5.78 -12.60 -22.00
N GLN A 236 6.98 -12.03 -22.07
CA GLN A 236 7.95 -12.20 -23.16
C GLN A 236 9.31 -12.59 -22.59
N PRO A 237 10.12 -13.40 -23.31
CA PRO A 237 11.52 -13.64 -22.96
C PRO A 237 12.28 -12.32 -22.78
N TRP A 238 13.12 -12.25 -21.76
CA TRP A 238 13.91 -11.06 -21.42
C TRP A 238 15.36 -11.45 -21.13
#